data_AF-A0A1J6IRE2-F1
#
_entry.id   AF-A0A1J6IRE2-F1
#
_cell.length_a   1.000
_cell.length_b   1.000
_cell.length_c   1.000
_cell.angle_alpha   90.00
_cell.angle_beta   90.00
_cell.angle_gamma   90.00
#
_symmetry.space_group_name_H-M   'P 1'
#
loop_
_entity.id
_entity.type
_entity.pdbx_description
1 polymer ?
#
loop_
_entity_poly.entity_id
_entity_poly.type
_entity_poly.pdbx_seq_one_letter_code
_entity_poly.pdbx_strand_id
1 'polypeptide(L)'
;VAEQWHWIMVVMSFKDRCIYVYDSMRGEAAHQAKFHKTMAKYSVLLPHFSVHTHFYLNKNAINWCTSVYKSKDLITPFDVKLVEGLPQQVEADCGVFAAAFAEYFIEGKTPPKKFNAYAHRRIFGALFWDNARKK
;
A
#
# COMPACT_ATOMS: atom_id res chain seq x y z
N VAL A 1 10.47 25.81 -5.29
CA VAL A 1 10.06 24.79 -4.29
C VAL A 1 10.52 23.45 -4.82
N ALA A 2 11.42 22.75 -4.13
CA ALA A 2 11.88 21.45 -4.60
C ALA A 2 10.72 20.45 -4.55
N GLU A 3 10.53 19.69 -5.63
CA GLU A 3 9.56 18.59 -5.63
C GLU A 3 10.02 17.52 -4.64
N GLN A 4 9.26 17.34 -3.56
CA GLN A 4 9.52 16.27 -2.61
C GLN A 4 8.82 15.01 -3.10
N TRP A 5 9.61 14.11 -3.69
CA TRP A 5 9.18 12.79 -4.10
C TRP A 5 9.01 11.92 -2.85
N HIS A 6 7.86 11.26 -2.73
CA HIS A 6 7.51 10.48 -1.56
C HIS A 6 6.87 9.15 -1.96
N TRP A 7 7.40 8.06 -1.43
CA TRP A 7 6.89 6.72 -1.65
C TRP A 7 5.94 6.31 -0.52
N ILE A 8 4.81 5.73 -0.89
CA ILE A 8 3.83 5.11 0.01
C ILE A 8 3.66 3.64 -0.36
N MET A 9 3.26 2.82 0.60
CA MET A 9 2.86 1.44 0.34
C MET A 9 1.34 1.33 0.34
N VAL A 10 0.79 0.63 -0.63
CA VAL A 10 -0.64 0.40 -0.75
C VAL A 10 -0.94 -1.10 -0.85
N VAL A 11 -1.88 -1.57 -0.04
CA VAL A 11 -2.45 -2.92 -0.12
C VAL A 11 -3.91 -2.81 -0.51
N MET A 12 -4.25 -3.35 -1.68
CA MET A 12 -5.63 -3.51 -2.09
C MET A 12 -6.16 -4.86 -1.64
N SER A 13 -7.12 -4.85 -0.71
CA SER A 13 -7.86 -6.04 -0.31
C SER A 13 -9.17 -6.12 -1.09
N PHE A 14 -9.27 -7.08 -2.00
CA PHE A 14 -10.56 -7.42 -2.61
C PHE A 14 -11.50 -8.04 -1.58
N LYS A 15 -10.99 -8.88 -0.67
CA LYS A 15 -11.81 -9.48 0.40
C LYS A 15 -12.59 -8.44 1.21
N ASP A 16 -11.92 -7.34 1.57
CA ASP A 16 -12.50 -6.28 2.40
C ASP A 16 -13.00 -5.09 1.56
N ARG A 17 -12.82 -5.14 0.24
CA ARG A 17 -13.11 -4.06 -0.70
C ARG A 17 -12.51 -2.70 -0.26
N CYS A 18 -11.24 -2.75 0.15
CA CYS A 18 -10.57 -1.64 0.82
C CYS A 18 -9.13 -1.49 0.32
N ILE A 19 -8.70 -0.24 0.20
CA ILE A 19 -7.31 0.16 -0.05
C ILE A 19 -6.71 0.59 1.28
N TYR A 20 -5.82 -0.23 1.81
CA TYR A 20 -5.03 0.08 3.00
C TYR A 20 -3.76 0.79 2.56
N VAL A 21 -3.46 1.92 3.17
CA VAL A 21 -2.31 2.72 2.82
C VAL A 21 -1.42 2.90 4.02
N TYR A 22 -0.14 2.61 3.84
CA TYR A 22 0.90 2.94 4.79
C TYR A 22 1.72 4.11 4.25
N ASP A 23 1.79 5.16 5.07
CA ASP A 23 2.57 6.36 4.81
C ASP A 23 3.56 6.57 5.96
N SER A 24 4.85 6.46 5.66
CA SER A 24 5.92 6.65 6.63
C SER A 24 6.17 8.12 6.96
N MET A 25 5.71 9.07 6.14
CA MET A 25 5.91 10.49 6.38
C MET A 25 4.96 10.99 7.46
N ARG A 26 5.51 11.74 8.42
CA ARG A 26 4.71 12.61 9.29
C ARG A 26 4.21 13.78 8.47
N GLY A 27 3.10 13.58 7.78
CA GLY A 27 2.51 14.60 6.93
C GLY A 27 1.84 15.71 7.75
N GLU A 28 2.17 16.96 7.44
CA GLU A 28 1.36 18.12 7.82
C GLU A 28 -0.02 18.06 7.13
N ALA A 29 -0.96 18.92 7.55
CA ALA A 29 -2.33 18.92 7.02
C ALA A 29 -2.40 19.00 5.48
N ALA A 30 -1.48 19.74 4.85
CA ALA A 30 -1.39 19.85 3.39
C ALA A 30 -1.00 18.52 2.72
N HIS A 31 -0.09 17.75 3.33
CA HIS A 31 0.28 16.41 2.86
C HIS A 31 -0.90 15.46 2.93
N GLN A 32 -1.61 15.46 4.06
CA GLN A 32 -2.81 14.64 4.23
C GLN A 32 -3.90 15.00 3.21
N ALA A 33 -4.12 16.28 2.94
CA ALA A 33 -5.07 16.72 1.92
C ALA A 33 -4.68 16.24 0.51
N LYS A 34 -3.40 16.36 0.14
CA LYS A 34 -2.87 15.87 -1.16
C LYS A 34 -3.01 14.36 -1.27
N PHE A 35 -2.69 13.65 -0.18
CA PHE A 35 -2.84 12.21 -0.04
C PHE A 35 -4.29 11.78 -0.27
N HIS A 36 -5.24 12.33 0.49
CA HIS A 36 -6.66 12.01 0.37
C HIS A 36 -7.20 12.28 -1.05
N LYS A 37 -6.85 13.43 -1.64
CA LYS A 37 -7.23 13.76 -3.01
C LYS A 37 -6.70 12.75 -4.03
N THR A 38 -5.48 12.25 -3.82
CA THR A 38 -4.86 11.26 -4.70
C THR A 38 -5.54 9.91 -4.54
N MET A 39 -5.71 9.44 -3.31
CA MET A 39 -6.30 8.13 -3.04
C MET A 39 -7.77 8.05 -3.42
N ALA A 40 -8.53 9.15 -3.31
CA ALA A 40 -9.92 9.22 -3.76
C ALA A 40 -10.07 8.95 -5.27
N LYS A 41 -9.06 9.29 -6.09
CA LYS A 41 -9.09 8.96 -7.51
C LYS A 41 -8.86 7.46 -7.74
N TYR A 42 -7.91 6.89 -7.03
CA TYR A 42 -7.60 5.46 -7.13
C TYR A 42 -8.72 4.58 -6.57
N SER A 43 -9.42 5.02 -5.53
CA SER A 43 -10.56 4.28 -4.98
C SER A 43 -11.70 4.14 -5.97
N VAL A 44 -11.86 5.08 -6.91
CA VAL A 44 -12.81 5.00 -8.02
C VAL A 44 -12.23 4.21 -9.20
N LEU A 45 -11.00 4.55 -9.62
CA LEU A 45 -10.40 3.98 -10.83
C LEU A 45 -10.21 2.46 -10.77
N LEU A 46 -9.76 1.94 -9.62
CA LEU A 46 -9.38 0.53 -9.48
C LEU A 46 -10.57 -0.45 -9.57
N PRO A 47 -11.74 -0.19 -8.96
CA PRO A 47 -12.96 -0.96 -9.21
C PRO A 47 -13.35 -1.00 -10.70
N HIS A 48 -13.36 0.16 -11.38
CA HIS A 48 -13.69 0.25 -12.80
C HIS A 48 -12.71 -0.58 -13.64
N PHE A 49 -11.41 -0.42 -13.40
CA PHE A 49 -10.36 -1.19 -14.07
C PHE A 49 -10.54 -2.70 -13.84
N SER A 50 -10.90 -3.11 -12.62
CA SER A 50 -11.13 -4.53 -12.28
C SER A 50 -12.33 -5.12 -13.04
N VAL A 51 -13.42 -4.36 -13.19
CA VAL A 51 -14.57 -4.80 -14.00
C VAL A 51 -14.20 -4.88 -15.48
N HIS A 52 -13.55 -3.85 -16.02
CA HIS A 52 -13.17 -3.80 -17.43
C HIS A 52 -12.16 -4.88 -17.84
N THR A 53 -11.27 -5.27 -16.93
CA THR A 53 -10.31 -6.36 -17.17
C THR A 53 -10.89 -7.74 -16.88
N HIS A 54 -12.20 -7.83 -16.59
CA HIS A 54 -12.87 -9.05 -16.22
C HIS A 54 -12.24 -9.76 -15.00
N PHE A 55 -11.56 -9.01 -14.11
CA PHE A 55 -10.80 -9.56 -12.99
C PHE A 55 -11.65 -10.44 -12.06
N TYR A 56 -12.92 -10.09 -11.90
CA TYR A 56 -13.85 -10.77 -11.01
C TYR A 56 -14.36 -12.12 -11.56
N LEU A 57 -14.15 -12.41 -12.84
CA LEU A 57 -14.54 -13.70 -13.40
C LEU A 57 -13.76 -14.83 -12.69
N ASN A 58 -14.47 -15.86 -12.26
CA ASN A 58 -13.93 -17.07 -11.63
C ASN A 58 -13.14 -16.84 -10.32
N LYS A 59 -13.35 -15.72 -9.62
CA LYS A 59 -12.71 -15.45 -8.32
C LYS A 59 -13.48 -16.06 -7.15
N ASN A 60 -13.23 -17.35 -6.92
CA ASN A 60 -13.84 -18.11 -5.81
C ASN A 60 -13.37 -17.64 -4.42
N ALA A 61 -12.26 -16.91 -4.33
CA ALA A 61 -11.75 -16.36 -3.08
C ALA A 61 -12.57 -15.17 -2.55
N ILE A 62 -13.41 -14.54 -3.39
CA ILE A 62 -14.27 -13.45 -2.97
C ILE A 62 -15.59 -14.02 -2.46
N ASN A 63 -15.92 -13.70 -1.22
CA ASN A 63 -17.23 -14.04 -0.67
C ASN A 63 -18.26 -12.96 -1.03
N TRP A 64 -19.01 -13.21 -2.09
CA TRP A 64 -20.05 -12.33 -2.64
C TRP A 64 -21.23 -12.08 -1.69
N CYS A 65 -21.42 -12.94 -0.69
CA CYS A 65 -22.53 -12.84 0.26
C CYS A 65 -22.25 -11.90 1.45
N THR A 66 -21.02 -11.39 1.57
CA THR A 66 -20.65 -10.43 2.62
C THR A 66 -21.30 -9.07 2.39
N SER A 67 -21.53 -8.31 3.46
CA SER A 67 -22.10 -6.96 3.38
C SER A 67 -21.27 -5.98 2.53
N VAL A 68 -19.95 -6.21 2.40
CA VAL A 68 -19.06 -5.38 1.58
C VAL A 68 -19.27 -5.56 0.08
N TYR A 69 -19.88 -6.67 -0.35
CA TYR A 69 -20.19 -6.95 -1.77
C TYR A 69 -21.69 -7.00 -2.06
N LYS A 70 -22.49 -7.67 -1.22
CA LYS A 70 -23.91 -7.97 -1.49
C LYS A 70 -24.76 -6.73 -1.80
N SER A 71 -24.46 -5.58 -1.21
CA SER A 71 -25.23 -4.34 -1.36
C SER A 71 -24.55 -3.28 -2.23
N LYS A 72 -23.40 -3.58 -2.84
CA LYS A 72 -22.60 -2.61 -3.61
C LYS A 72 -22.38 -3.11 -5.03
N ASP A 73 -22.57 -2.23 -6.02
CA ASP A 73 -22.17 -2.51 -7.41
C ASP A 73 -20.65 -2.79 -7.48
N LEU A 74 -20.17 -3.57 -8.45
CA LEU A 74 -18.74 -3.87 -8.58
C LEU A 74 -17.88 -2.64 -8.89
N ILE A 75 -18.45 -1.55 -9.42
CA ILE A 75 -17.77 -0.28 -9.69
C ILE A 75 -17.81 0.69 -8.50
N THR A 76 -18.59 0.40 -7.44
CA THR A 76 -18.62 1.24 -6.24
C THR A 76 -17.19 1.48 -5.71
N PRO A 77 -16.83 2.73 -5.34
CA PRO A 77 -15.47 3.02 -4.88
C PRO A 77 -15.04 2.15 -3.71
N PHE A 78 -13.77 1.78 -3.67
CA PHE A 78 -13.21 1.07 -2.52
C PHE A 78 -13.09 2.02 -1.32
N ASP A 79 -13.23 1.48 -0.13
CA ASP A 79 -12.89 2.25 1.08
C ASP A 79 -11.38 2.52 1.08
N VAL A 80 -10.94 3.65 1.62
CA VAL A 80 -9.52 3.97 1.80
C VAL A 80 -9.23 4.14 3.27
N LYS A 81 -8.23 3.40 3.78
CA LYS A 81 -7.86 3.43 5.20
C LYS A 81 -6.36 3.68 5.34
N LEU A 82 -6.00 4.68 6.13
CA LEU A 82 -4.63 4.88 6.57
C LEU A 82 -4.31 3.87 7.68
N VAL A 83 -3.17 3.19 7.57
CA VAL A 83 -2.69 2.28 8.60
C VAL A 83 -1.86 3.06 9.61
N GLU A 84 -2.39 3.16 10.82
CA GLU A 84 -1.77 3.89 11.93
C GLU A 84 -0.95 2.96 12.85
N GLY A 85 -0.18 3.57 13.76
CA GLY A 85 0.58 2.83 14.79
C GLY A 85 1.86 2.16 14.29
N LEU A 86 2.21 2.36 13.03
CA LEU A 86 3.44 1.87 12.42
C LEU A 86 4.57 2.92 12.54
N PRO A 87 5.84 2.48 12.56
CA PRO A 87 7.01 3.35 12.49
C PRO A 87 6.90 4.44 11.42
N GLN A 88 7.36 5.64 11.75
CA GLN A 88 7.41 6.78 10.83
C GLN A 88 8.86 7.17 10.58
N GLN A 89 9.14 7.68 9.38
CA GLN A 89 10.46 8.14 8.99
C GLN A 89 10.80 9.48 9.64
N VAL A 90 12.10 9.71 9.87
CA VAL A 90 12.67 11.00 10.25
C VAL A 90 13.49 11.58 9.09
N GLU A 91 14.21 10.71 8.37
CA GLU A 91 15.02 11.06 7.21
C GLU A 91 14.29 10.75 5.88
N ALA A 92 14.96 10.94 4.75
CA ALA A 92 14.45 10.65 3.41
C ALA A 92 14.44 9.13 3.09
N ASP A 93 13.71 8.36 3.90
CA ASP A 93 13.71 6.88 3.86
C ASP A 93 12.42 6.24 3.33
N CYS A 94 11.49 7.03 2.81
CA CYS A 94 10.16 6.57 2.40
C CYS A 94 10.18 5.28 1.55
N GLY A 95 11.11 5.15 0.60
CA GLY A 95 11.25 3.94 -0.21
C GLY A 95 11.68 2.70 0.59
N VAL A 96 12.57 2.87 1.57
CA VAL A 96 13.03 1.77 2.45
C VAL A 96 11.89 1.31 3.35
N PHE A 97 11.13 2.25 3.91
CA PHE A 97 9.92 1.95 4.67
C PHE A 97 8.89 1.23 3.80
N ALA A 98 8.55 1.75 2.62
CA ALA A 98 7.57 1.12 1.73
C ALA A 98 7.98 -0.31 1.34
N ALA A 99 9.25 -0.54 0.99
CA ALA A 99 9.76 -1.86 0.63
C ALA A 99 9.78 -2.84 1.80
N ALA A 100 10.25 -2.43 2.98
CA ALA A 100 10.30 -3.31 4.14
C ALA A 100 8.89 -3.66 4.66
N PHE A 101 7.95 -2.73 4.61
CA PHE A 101 6.57 -3.02 4.98
C PHE A 101 5.87 -3.94 3.97
N ALA A 102 6.23 -3.86 2.69
CA ALA A 102 5.80 -4.84 1.69
C ALA A 102 6.36 -6.24 2.00
N GLU A 103 7.63 -6.34 2.38
CA GLU A 103 8.26 -7.59 2.83
C GLU A 103 7.52 -8.17 4.05
N TYR A 104 7.31 -7.39 5.11
CA TYR A 104 6.56 -7.84 6.29
C TYR A 104 5.16 -8.34 5.95
N PHE A 105 4.44 -7.62 5.09
CA PHE A 105 3.09 -8.01 4.67
C PHE A 105 3.11 -9.33 3.88
N ILE A 106 4.00 -9.49 2.91
CA ILE A 106 4.11 -10.69 2.07
C ILE A 106 4.48 -11.91 2.91
N GLU A 107 5.37 -11.74 3.88
CA GLU A 107 5.81 -12.82 4.77
C GLU A 107 4.84 -13.08 5.95
N GLY A 108 3.76 -12.28 6.09
CA GLY A 108 2.84 -12.38 7.23
C GLY A 108 3.48 -12.02 8.58
N LYS A 109 4.56 -11.25 8.58
CA LYS A 109 5.27 -10.82 9.78
C LYS A 109 4.72 -9.50 10.30
N THR A 110 4.72 -9.32 11.62
CA THR A 110 4.37 -8.05 12.25
C THR A 110 5.53 -7.06 12.12
N PRO A 111 5.33 -5.85 11.59
CA PRO A 111 6.38 -4.83 11.56
C PRO A 111 6.86 -4.47 12.97
N PRO A 112 8.17 -4.23 13.16
CA PRO A 112 8.72 -3.89 14.47
C PRO A 112 8.27 -2.49 14.91
N LYS A 113 8.09 -2.27 16.23
CA LYS A 113 7.80 -0.93 16.78
C LYS A 113 8.93 0.09 16.54
N LYS A 114 10.18 -0.40 16.47
CA LYS A 114 11.36 0.40 16.13
C LYS A 114 11.87 -0.07 14.78
N PHE A 115 11.95 0.84 13.83
CA PHE A 115 12.40 0.54 12.47
C PHE A 115 13.80 1.11 12.23
N ASN A 116 14.75 0.27 11.82
CA ASN A 116 16.10 0.69 11.48
C ASN A 116 16.28 0.72 9.96
N ALA A 117 15.98 1.87 9.36
CA ALA A 117 16.08 2.05 7.92
C ALA A 117 17.50 1.79 7.39
N TYR A 118 18.54 2.16 8.14
CA TYR A 118 19.93 1.91 7.75
C TYR A 118 20.24 0.41 7.63
N ALA A 119 19.78 -0.41 8.56
CA ALA A 119 19.93 -1.86 8.48
C ALA A 119 19.22 -2.43 7.23
N HIS A 120 17.98 -2.01 6.98
CA HIS A 120 17.24 -2.42 5.78
C HIS A 120 17.93 -1.97 4.48
N ARG A 121 18.49 -0.76 4.41
CA ARG A 121 19.28 -0.31 3.25
C ARG A 121 20.45 -1.26 2.95
N ARG A 122 21.17 -1.70 3.98
CA ARG A 122 22.30 -2.64 3.82
C ARG A 122 21.81 -4.02 3.33
N ILE A 123 20.71 -4.50 3.89
CA ILE A 123 20.09 -5.78 3.48
C ILE A 123 19.65 -5.69 2.02
N PHE A 124 18.89 -4.67 1.66
CA PHE A 124 18.43 -4.48 0.28
C PHE A 124 19.60 -4.32 -0.69
N GLY A 125 20.64 -3.56 -0.35
CA GLY A 125 21.84 -3.45 -1.16
C GLY A 125 22.53 -4.79 -1.42
N ALA A 126 22.68 -5.62 -0.38
CA ALA A 126 23.25 -6.96 -0.51
C ALA A 126 22.36 -7.89 -1.36
N LEU A 127 21.04 -7.86 -1.16
CA LEU A 127 20.09 -8.65 -1.93
C LEU A 127 20.08 -8.24 -3.40
N PHE A 128 20.09 -6.94 -3.71
CA PHE A 128 20.14 -6.46 -5.09
C PHE A 128 21.42 -6.91 -5.80
N TRP A 129 22.57 -6.79 -5.13
CA TRP A 129 23.84 -7.25 -5.67
C TRP A 129 23.84 -8.76 -5.94
N ASP A 130 23.35 -9.56 -4.98
CA ASP A 130 23.35 -11.01 -5.12
C ASP A 130 22.41 -11.48 -6.25
N ASN A 131 21.22 -10.89 -6.35
CA ASN A 131 20.28 -11.18 -7.45
C ASN A 131 20.83 -10.73 -8.81
N ALA A 132 21.57 -9.62 -8.88
CA ALA A 132 22.19 -9.17 -10.12
C ALA A 132 23.28 -10.13 -10.62
N ARG A 133 24.00 -10.80 -9.71
CA ARG A 133 25.05 -11.79 -10.04
C ARG A 133 24.51 -13.18 -10.39
N LYS A 134 23.25 -13.47 -10.07
CA LYS A 134 22.58 -14.74 -10.38
C LYS A 134 22.01 -14.79 -11.80
N LYS A 135 22.29 -13.77 -12.62
CA LYS A 135 21.94 -13.72 -14.05
C LYS A 135 23.04 -14.32 -14.91
#